data_AF-A0A2P2K913-F1
#
_entry.id   AF-A0A2P2K913-F1
#
_cell.length_a   1.000
_cell.length_b   1.000
_cell.length_c   1.000
_cell.angle_alpha   90.00
_cell.angle_beta   90.00
_cell.angle_gamma   90.00
#
_symmetry.space_group_name_H-M   'P 1'
#
loop_
_entity.id
_entity.type
_entity.pdbx_description
1 polymer ?
#
loop_
_entity_poly.entity_id
_entity_poly.type
_entity_poly.pdbx_seq_one_letter_code
_entity_poly.pdbx_strand_id
1 'polypeptide(L)'
;MYLSDIYFGMQYLTGGVLLLRNKFFIILYRGKDFLPCQVAKFIVDREHELRQCQLNEEHARLRATETFFMAEEPLEKSSKVGTLHEFRDVQLKFGVVTKQNRQSELQLDAEREKLERELRTQEKRLFILQRKIEKAARELSKLNAAWAPTEKDADQEMLTQEERECFRKIGLKMHSSLVLGRRGVFDGVVEGLHQHWKHREVVKVITMQRNIAQIMYTANFLEAESGGALVSVDKLKEGHAIIIYRGKNYRRPSKLLAANLLTKREALHRSLLMQRIGSLKFFAYKRQSTISEIILNLAELQKSQENNQGRLQVR
;
A
#
# COMPACT_ATOMS: atom_id res chain seq x y z
N MET A 1 -14.79 -29.47 -36.79
CA MET A 1 -15.65 -28.81 -35.78
C MET A 1 -14.73 -28.36 -34.67
N TYR A 2 -14.43 -27.06 -34.61
CA TYR A 2 -13.32 -26.56 -33.79
C TYR A 2 -13.71 -26.62 -32.31
N LEU A 3 -12.76 -26.94 -31.42
CA LEU A 3 -12.98 -26.95 -29.96
C LEU A 3 -13.49 -25.59 -29.41
N SER A 4 -13.33 -24.51 -30.18
CA SER A 4 -13.92 -23.19 -29.92
C SER A 4 -15.45 -23.18 -29.98
N ASP A 5 -16.05 -23.95 -30.89
CA ASP A 5 -17.50 -23.95 -31.13
C ASP A 5 -18.25 -24.69 -30.02
N ILE A 6 -17.63 -25.78 -29.53
CA ILE A 6 -18.13 -26.56 -28.39
C ILE A 6 -18.11 -25.71 -27.11
N TYR A 7 -17.05 -24.91 -26.92
CA TYR A 7 -16.91 -24.00 -25.78
C TYR A 7 -18.04 -22.96 -25.73
N PHE A 8 -18.26 -22.27 -26.85
CA PHE A 8 -19.27 -21.21 -26.92
C PHE A 8 -20.67 -21.77 -26.66
N GLY A 9 -20.95 -22.98 -27.19
CA GLY A 9 -22.18 -23.71 -26.92
C GLY A 9 -22.35 -24.09 -25.45
N MET A 10 -21.33 -24.64 -24.80
CA MET A 10 -21.43 -25.05 -23.39
C MET A 10 -21.56 -23.87 -22.43
N GLN A 11 -20.87 -22.77 -22.69
CA GLN A 11 -20.98 -21.55 -21.89
C GLN A 11 -22.38 -20.94 -22.01
N TYR A 12 -22.92 -20.90 -23.23
CA TYR A 12 -24.27 -20.39 -23.48
C TYR A 12 -25.36 -21.25 -22.83
N LEU A 13 -25.22 -22.58 -22.87
CA LEU A 13 -26.22 -23.50 -22.31
C LEU A 13 -26.20 -23.57 -20.78
N THR A 14 -25.03 -23.44 -20.16
CA THR A 14 -24.90 -23.62 -18.70
C THR A 14 -24.77 -22.31 -17.92
N GLY A 15 -24.51 -21.19 -18.60
CA GLY A 15 -24.27 -19.89 -17.98
C GLY A 15 -23.04 -19.86 -17.05
N GLY A 16 -22.19 -20.89 -17.10
CA GLY A 16 -21.02 -21.02 -16.23
C GLY A 16 -19.79 -20.28 -16.75
N VAL A 17 -18.96 -19.81 -15.84
CA VAL A 17 -17.66 -19.19 -16.10
C VAL A 17 -16.61 -20.29 -16.26
N LEU A 18 -15.85 -20.28 -17.36
CA LEU A 18 -14.75 -21.22 -17.58
C LEU A 18 -13.62 -20.95 -16.59
N LEU A 19 -13.28 -21.94 -15.75
CA LEU A 19 -12.12 -21.84 -14.86
C LEU A 19 -10.85 -22.38 -15.49
N LEU A 20 -10.95 -23.53 -16.16
CA LEU A 20 -9.79 -24.23 -16.68
C LEU A 20 -10.16 -25.05 -17.91
N ARG A 21 -9.32 -24.96 -18.95
CA ARG A 21 -9.45 -25.73 -20.18
C ARG A 21 -8.15 -26.49 -20.45
N ASN A 22 -8.25 -27.78 -20.72
CA ASN A 22 -7.17 -28.65 -21.17
C ASN A 22 -7.64 -29.43 -22.41
N LYS A 23 -6.73 -30.07 -23.15
CA LYS A 23 -7.02 -31.04 -24.21
C LYS A 23 -7.93 -32.18 -23.74
N PHE A 24 -7.86 -32.54 -22.45
CA PHE A 24 -8.55 -33.71 -21.89
C PHE A 24 -9.80 -33.39 -21.07
N PHE A 25 -9.96 -32.16 -20.56
CA PHE A 25 -11.11 -31.80 -19.73
C PHE A 25 -11.38 -30.29 -19.75
N ILE A 26 -12.63 -29.93 -19.45
CA ILE A 26 -13.10 -28.55 -19.34
C ILE A 26 -13.76 -28.41 -17.97
N ILE A 27 -13.33 -27.43 -17.18
CA ILE A 27 -13.90 -27.11 -15.86
C ILE A 27 -14.67 -25.80 -15.96
N LEU A 28 -15.98 -25.89 -15.79
CA LEU A 28 -16.90 -24.75 -15.75
C LEU A 28 -17.35 -24.53 -14.31
N TYR A 29 -17.29 -23.28 -13.86
CA TYR A 29 -17.79 -22.84 -12.57
C TYR A 29 -19.01 -21.98 -12.77
N ARG A 30 -20.15 -22.48 -12.31
CA ARG A 30 -21.43 -21.80 -12.48
C ARG A 30 -21.58 -20.55 -11.59
N GLY A 31 -20.83 -20.46 -10.50
CA GLY A 31 -21.02 -19.46 -9.45
C GLY A 31 -21.57 -20.07 -8.16
N LYS A 32 -21.31 -19.42 -7.02
CA LYS A 32 -21.89 -19.77 -5.72
C LYS A 32 -23.35 -19.32 -5.59
N ASP A 33 -23.78 -18.43 -6.48
CA ASP A 33 -25.10 -17.80 -6.50
C ASP A 33 -26.08 -18.50 -7.45
N PHE A 34 -25.81 -19.77 -7.81
CA PHE A 34 -26.76 -20.52 -8.61
C PHE A 34 -28.01 -20.83 -7.77
N LEU A 35 -29.05 -20.04 -8.02
CA LEU A 35 -30.33 -20.16 -7.37
C LEU A 35 -31.37 -20.55 -8.43
N PRO A 36 -31.91 -21.79 -8.41
CA PRO A 36 -32.96 -22.19 -9.34
C PRO A 36 -34.14 -21.23 -9.25
N CYS A 37 -34.76 -20.87 -10.39
CA CYS A 37 -35.81 -19.85 -10.46
C CYS A 37 -36.98 -20.10 -9.48
N GLN A 38 -37.28 -21.37 -9.21
CA GLN A 38 -38.27 -21.75 -8.19
C GLN A 38 -37.86 -21.28 -6.80
N VAL A 39 -36.61 -21.52 -6.40
CA VAL A 39 -36.06 -21.14 -5.08
C VAL A 39 -35.90 -19.61 -4.97
N ALA A 40 -35.55 -18.93 -6.05
CA ALA A 40 -35.45 -17.48 -6.09
C ALA A 40 -36.78 -16.79 -5.77
N LYS A 41 -37.89 -17.30 -6.34
CA LYS A 41 -39.23 -16.79 -6.05
C LYS A 41 -39.61 -16.96 -4.57
N PHE A 42 -39.36 -18.14 -4.00
CA PHE A 42 -39.61 -18.40 -2.58
C PHE A 42 -38.78 -17.51 -1.65
N ILE A 43 -37.55 -17.16 -2.02
CA ILE A 43 -36.71 -16.25 -1.21
C ILE A 43 -37.24 -14.83 -1.25
N VAL A 44 -37.65 -14.33 -2.42
CA VAL A 44 -38.24 -12.99 -2.55
C VAL A 44 -39.55 -12.89 -1.76
N ASP A 45 -40.41 -13.91 -1.85
CA ASP A 45 -41.67 -13.96 -1.10
C ASP A 45 -41.39 -13.95 0.42
N ARG A 46 -40.39 -14.72 0.88
CA ARG A 46 -39.99 -14.78 2.29
C ARG A 46 -39.36 -13.47 2.79
N GLU A 47 -38.54 -12.81 1.99
CA GLU A 47 -37.97 -11.50 2.32
C GLU A 47 -39.07 -10.43 2.44
N HIS A 48 -40.08 -10.49 1.57
CA HIS A 48 -41.22 -9.57 1.64
C HIS A 48 -42.00 -9.76 2.95
N GLU A 49 -42.28 -11.00 3.36
CA GLU A 49 -42.91 -11.30 4.66
C GLU A 49 -42.11 -10.73 5.83
N LEU A 50 -40.78 -10.93 5.85
CA LEU A 50 -39.92 -10.45 6.92
C LEU A 50 -39.91 -8.92 7.02
N ARG A 51 -39.90 -8.21 5.88
CA ARG A 51 -39.98 -6.74 5.86
C ARG A 51 -41.30 -6.22 6.43
N GLN A 52 -42.41 -6.90 6.16
CA GLN A 52 -43.71 -6.54 6.73
C GLN A 52 -43.73 -6.72 8.25
N CYS A 53 -43.14 -7.80 8.77
CA CYS A 53 -42.98 -7.99 10.22
C CYS A 53 -42.14 -6.87 10.86
N GLN A 54 -41.04 -6.48 10.22
CA GLN A 54 -40.15 -5.43 10.73
C GLN A 54 -40.81 -4.06 10.80
N LEU A 55 -41.63 -3.69 9.79
CA LEU A 55 -42.39 -2.43 9.81
C LEU A 55 -43.42 -2.39 10.94
N ASN A 56 -44.06 -3.54 11.23
CA ASN A 56 -45.00 -3.64 12.34
C ASN A 56 -44.32 -3.48 13.71
N GLU A 57 -43.12 -4.04 13.89
CA GLU A 57 -42.31 -3.86 15.11
C GLU A 57 -41.86 -2.40 15.29
N GLU A 58 -41.36 -1.77 14.23
CA GLU A 58 -40.93 -0.36 14.28
C GLU A 58 -42.10 0.60 14.56
N HIS A 59 -43.28 0.32 14.01
CA HIS A 59 -44.48 1.10 14.31
C HIS A 59 -44.95 0.92 15.77
N ALA A 60 -44.73 -0.25 16.37
CA ALA A 60 -44.98 -0.46 17.80
C ALA A 60 -43.99 0.31 18.70
N ARG A 61 -42.71 0.40 18.29
CA ARG A 61 -41.68 1.20 19.00
C ARG A 61 -41.99 2.69 18.97
N LEU A 62 -42.38 3.23 17.82
CA LEU A 62 -42.73 4.65 17.70
C LEU A 62 -43.92 5.02 18.61
N ARG A 63 -44.96 4.19 18.64
CA ARG A 63 -46.12 4.41 19.53
C ARG A 63 -45.75 4.34 21.02
N ALA A 64 -44.84 3.44 21.41
CA ALA A 64 -44.34 3.40 22.78
C ALA A 64 -43.54 4.66 23.14
N THR A 65 -42.79 5.21 22.18
CA THR A 65 -41.94 6.41 22.36
C THR A 65 -42.78 7.69 22.49
N GLU A 66 -43.88 7.81 21.73
CA GLU A 66 -44.83 8.93 21.81
C GLU A 66 -45.58 9.00 23.15
N THR A 67 -45.61 7.91 23.92
CA THR A 67 -46.31 7.86 25.22
C THR A 67 -45.46 8.44 26.37
N PHE A 68 -44.17 8.75 26.17
CA PHE A 68 -43.25 9.22 27.22
C PHE A 68 -43.02 10.74 27.29
N PHE A 69 -43.68 11.56 26.48
CA PHE A 69 -43.47 13.02 26.46
C PHE A 69 -44.76 13.82 26.70
N MET A 70 -45.21 13.89 27.95
CA MET A 70 -46.06 14.98 28.46
C MET A 70 -45.80 15.17 29.97
N ALA A 71 -45.09 16.22 30.37
CA ALA A 71 -45.31 17.00 31.60
C ALA A 71 -44.31 18.17 31.78
N GLU A 72 -44.85 19.39 31.72
CA GLU A 72 -44.57 20.62 32.48
C GLU A 72 -43.23 21.41 32.39
N GLU A 73 -43.37 22.64 31.89
CA GLU A 73 -42.61 23.88 32.20
C GLU A 73 -42.89 24.40 33.65
N PRO A 74 -42.35 25.55 34.15
CA PRO A 74 -41.15 26.37 33.85
C PRO A 74 -40.38 26.79 35.15
N LEU A 75 -39.28 27.57 35.08
CA LEU A 75 -39.06 28.85 35.81
C LEU A 75 -37.59 29.35 35.80
N GLU A 76 -37.45 30.66 35.60
CA GLU A 76 -36.25 31.53 35.58
C GLU A 76 -35.45 31.63 36.90
N LYS A 77 -34.20 32.10 36.83
CA LYS A 77 -33.71 33.28 37.60
C LYS A 77 -32.31 33.78 37.19
N SER A 78 -32.25 35.10 37.06
CA SER A 78 -31.12 35.98 36.73
C SER A 78 -30.07 36.08 37.84
N SER A 79 -28.77 36.10 37.46
CA SER A 79 -27.62 36.34 38.35
C SER A 79 -27.15 37.79 38.28
N LYS A 80 -26.94 38.40 39.46
CA LYS A 80 -26.62 39.82 39.66
C LYS A 80 -25.11 39.95 39.96
N VAL A 81 -24.37 40.53 39.03
CA VAL A 81 -22.90 40.71 39.02
C VAL A 81 -22.52 42.11 39.53
N GLY A 82 -21.42 42.25 40.29
CA GLY A 82 -20.72 43.53 40.51
C GLY A 82 -20.69 44.07 41.95
N THR A 83 -20.05 43.37 42.90
CA THR A 83 -19.84 43.87 44.28
C THR A 83 -18.35 44.17 44.55
N LEU A 84 -18.05 45.26 45.27
CA LEU A 84 -16.69 45.69 45.71
C LEU A 84 -15.87 44.61 46.45
N HIS A 85 -16.52 43.56 46.95
CA HIS A 85 -15.89 42.38 47.53
C HIS A 85 -15.08 41.60 46.49
N GLU A 86 -15.59 41.47 45.27
CA GLU A 86 -14.91 40.81 44.15
C GLU A 86 -13.65 41.57 43.73
N PHE A 87 -13.65 42.91 43.81
CA PHE A 87 -12.47 43.73 43.49
C PHE A 87 -11.35 43.60 44.55
N ARG A 88 -11.70 43.52 45.84
CA ARG A 88 -10.73 43.25 46.92
C ARG A 88 -10.21 41.81 46.89
N ASP A 89 -11.05 40.85 46.53
CA ASP A 89 -10.62 39.46 46.30
C ASP A 89 -9.67 39.34 45.11
N VAL A 90 -9.90 40.11 44.03
CA VAL A 90 -8.95 40.25 42.93
C VAL A 90 -7.65 40.93 43.41
N GLN A 91 -7.72 42.01 44.18
CA GLN A 91 -6.50 42.65 44.71
C GLN A 91 -5.68 41.75 45.65
N LEU A 92 -6.31 40.93 46.50
CA LEU A 92 -5.64 39.99 47.40
C LEU A 92 -5.10 38.76 46.66
N LYS A 93 -5.84 38.23 45.67
CA LYS A 93 -5.37 37.13 44.80
C LYS A 93 -4.17 37.53 43.93
N PHE A 94 -4.09 38.79 43.49
CA PHE A 94 -3.08 39.24 42.52
C PHE A 94 -1.96 40.14 43.11
N GLY A 95 -2.10 40.62 44.35
CA GLY A 95 -1.25 41.66 44.92
C GLY A 95 0.11 41.21 45.47
N VAL A 96 0.26 39.96 45.94
CA VAL A 96 1.46 39.54 46.70
C VAL A 96 2.06 38.19 46.24
N VAL A 97 1.55 37.58 45.17
CA VAL A 97 2.16 36.36 44.61
C VAL A 97 3.45 36.72 43.84
N THR A 98 4.53 36.86 44.62
CA THR A 98 5.94 36.53 44.32
C THR A 98 6.51 36.87 42.93
N LYS A 99 7.38 37.88 42.87
CA LYS A 99 8.24 38.18 41.70
C LYS A 99 9.02 36.95 41.18
N GLN A 100 9.35 35.98 42.04
CA GLN A 100 10.03 34.71 41.68
C GLN A 100 9.13 33.71 40.93
N ASN A 101 7.85 33.59 41.27
CA ASN A 101 6.92 32.73 40.52
C ASN A 101 6.66 33.30 39.13
N ARG A 102 6.50 34.64 39.00
CA ARG A 102 6.37 35.30 37.69
C ARG A 102 7.59 35.05 36.80
N GLN A 103 8.80 35.10 37.34
CA GLN A 103 10.02 34.80 36.56
C GLN A 103 10.08 33.34 36.12
N SER A 104 9.64 32.41 36.96
CA SER A 104 9.62 30.96 36.64
C SER A 104 8.54 30.62 35.61
N GLU A 105 7.35 31.21 35.73
CA GLU A 105 6.27 31.10 34.73
C GLU A 105 6.70 31.69 33.37
N LEU A 106 7.31 32.88 33.38
CA LEU A 106 7.85 33.50 32.17
C LEU A 106 8.91 32.63 31.46
N GLN A 107 9.74 31.90 32.23
CA GLN A 107 10.72 30.97 31.67
C GLN A 107 10.06 29.75 31.01
N LEU A 108 9.05 29.16 31.67
CA LEU A 108 8.29 28.03 31.12
C LEU A 108 7.51 28.43 29.86
N ASP A 109 6.90 29.61 29.86
CA ASP A 109 6.18 30.13 28.71
C ASP A 109 7.13 30.42 27.54
N ALA A 110 8.34 30.95 27.81
CA ALA A 110 9.36 31.15 26.80
C ALA A 110 9.88 29.82 26.21
N GLU A 111 10.06 28.79 27.05
CA GLU A 111 10.46 27.45 26.61
C GLU A 111 9.37 26.78 25.75
N ARG A 112 8.11 26.90 26.18
CA ARG A 112 6.95 26.43 25.41
C ARG A 112 6.87 27.13 24.07
N GLU A 113 6.97 28.45 24.03
CA GLU A 113 6.90 29.19 22.76
C GLU A 113 8.06 28.82 21.84
N LYS A 114 9.26 28.56 22.38
CA LYS A 114 10.40 28.06 21.62
C LYS A 114 10.11 26.70 20.98
N LEU A 115 9.57 25.75 21.74
CA LEU A 115 9.18 24.44 21.24
C LEU A 115 8.05 24.53 20.20
N GLU A 116 7.05 25.39 20.41
CA GLU A 116 5.97 25.63 19.44
C GLU A 116 6.49 26.26 18.15
N ARG A 117 7.44 27.20 18.23
CA ARG A 117 8.12 27.75 17.05
C ARG A 117 8.87 26.64 16.32
N GLU A 118 9.60 25.78 17.04
CA GLU A 118 10.32 24.67 16.43
C GLU A 118 9.37 23.69 15.75
N LEU A 119 8.28 23.29 16.42
CA LEU A 119 7.22 22.44 15.87
C LEU A 119 6.72 22.99 14.54
N ARG A 120 6.31 24.27 14.49
CA ARG A 120 5.87 24.95 13.26
C ARG A 120 6.92 24.89 12.15
N THR A 121 8.20 24.99 12.48
CA THR A 121 9.27 24.86 11.46
C THR A 121 9.44 23.44 10.96
N GLN A 122 9.35 22.42 11.83
CA GLN A 122 9.48 21.02 11.45
C GLN A 122 8.29 20.58 10.59
N GLU A 123 7.07 20.96 10.96
CA GLU A 123 5.84 20.70 10.21
C GLU A 123 5.91 21.30 8.80
N LYS A 124 6.30 22.57 8.67
CA LYS A 124 6.49 23.22 7.36
C LYS A 124 7.50 22.46 6.49
N ARG A 125 8.61 22.01 7.08
CA ARG A 125 9.64 21.23 6.37
C ARG A 125 9.13 19.85 5.96
N LEU A 126 8.37 19.18 6.83
CA LEU A 126 7.75 17.90 6.56
C LEU A 126 6.73 18.00 5.42
N PHE A 127 5.90 19.04 5.41
CA PHE A 127 4.96 19.32 4.33
C PHE A 127 5.66 19.49 2.97
N ILE A 128 6.78 20.24 2.93
CA ILE A 128 7.59 20.38 1.72
C ILE A 128 8.16 19.03 1.26
N LEU A 129 8.62 18.19 2.18
CA LEU A 129 9.14 16.86 1.87
C LEU A 129 8.05 15.94 1.31
N GLN A 130 6.87 15.92 1.91
CA GLN A 130 5.72 15.14 1.43
C GLN A 130 5.35 15.55 0.00
N ARG A 131 5.24 16.85 -0.28
CA ARG A 131 4.96 17.36 -1.62
C ARG A 131 6.04 16.96 -2.66
N LYS A 132 7.31 16.89 -2.25
CA LYS A 132 8.41 16.40 -3.10
C LYS A 132 8.30 14.89 -3.35
N ILE A 133 7.90 14.11 -2.34
CA ILE A 133 7.67 12.66 -2.46
C ILE A 133 6.53 12.41 -3.45
N GLU A 134 5.40 13.10 -3.29
CA GLU A 134 4.24 12.99 -4.19
C GLU A 134 4.58 13.36 -5.63
N LYS A 135 5.32 14.45 -5.84
CA LYS A 135 5.77 14.83 -7.20
C LYS A 135 6.64 13.74 -7.80
N ALA A 136 7.62 13.22 -7.06
CA ALA A 136 8.48 12.15 -7.55
C ALA A 136 7.71 10.84 -7.79
N ALA A 137 6.74 10.52 -6.94
CA ALA A 137 5.88 9.34 -7.08
C ALA A 137 4.99 9.42 -8.33
N ARG A 138 4.45 10.60 -8.65
CA ARG A 138 3.70 10.84 -9.89
C ARG A 138 4.57 10.67 -11.14
N GLU A 139 5.81 11.14 -11.12
CA GLU A 139 6.72 10.90 -12.25
C GLU A 139 7.07 9.41 -12.37
N LEU A 140 7.29 8.71 -11.25
CA LEU A 140 7.50 7.27 -11.25
C LEU A 140 6.29 6.51 -11.81
N SER A 141 5.06 6.90 -11.44
CA SER A 141 3.85 6.24 -11.93
C SER A 141 3.65 6.44 -13.43
N LYS A 142 3.98 7.62 -13.98
CA LYS A 142 3.95 7.85 -15.43
C LYS A 142 4.93 6.93 -16.17
N LEU A 143 6.16 6.80 -15.68
CA LEU A 143 7.15 5.90 -16.26
C LEU A 143 6.74 4.43 -16.16
N ASN A 144 6.13 4.02 -15.03
CA ASN A 144 5.62 2.67 -14.87
C ASN A 144 4.36 2.42 -15.73
N ALA A 145 3.52 3.43 -15.97
CA ALA A 145 2.32 3.29 -16.80
C ALA A 145 2.64 3.10 -18.28
N ALA A 146 3.72 3.73 -18.76
CA ALA A 146 4.28 3.44 -20.09
C ALA A 146 4.89 2.02 -20.18
N TRP A 147 5.03 1.32 -19.04
CA TRP A 147 5.75 0.07 -18.87
C TRP A 147 4.81 -1.00 -18.27
N ALA A 148 3.84 -1.47 -19.05
CA ALA A 148 2.93 -2.53 -18.64
C ALA A 148 3.53 -3.91 -18.97
N PRO A 149 3.68 -4.82 -17.99
CA PRO A 149 4.16 -6.18 -18.26
C PRO A 149 3.24 -6.88 -19.27
N THR A 150 3.83 -7.58 -20.23
CA THR A 150 3.05 -8.38 -21.18
C THR A 150 2.27 -9.46 -20.41
N GLU A 151 0.96 -9.61 -20.69
CA GLU A 151 0.17 -10.67 -20.08
C GLU A 151 0.79 -12.03 -20.41
N LYS A 152 0.82 -12.93 -19.41
CA LYS A 152 1.37 -14.27 -19.62
C LYS A 152 0.47 -15.03 -20.58
N ASP A 153 1.03 -15.51 -21.68
CA ASP A 153 0.31 -16.40 -22.59
C ASP A 153 -0.16 -17.65 -21.83
N ALA A 154 -1.44 -18.00 -21.99
CA ALA A 154 -2.07 -19.13 -21.29
C ALA A 154 -1.48 -20.50 -21.69
N ASP A 155 -0.70 -20.54 -22.77
CA ASP A 155 -0.03 -21.72 -23.33
C ASP A 155 1.44 -21.83 -22.86
N GLN A 156 1.76 -21.43 -21.62
CA GLN A 156 3.11 -21.58 -21.09
C GLN A 156 3.52 -23.06 -21.01
N GLU A 157 4.67 -23.40 -21.61
CA GLU A 157 5.29 -24.73 -21.51
C GLU A 157 5.58 -25.05 -20.03
N MET A 158 4.88 -26.04 -19.49
CA MET A 158 5.12 -26.53 -18.13
C MET A 158 6.38 -27.42 -18.11
N LEU A 159 7.46 -26.89 -17.55
CA LEU A 159 8.69 -27.67 -17.29
C LEU A 159 8.39 -28.77 -16.27
N THR A 160 8.82 -30.00 -16.58
CA THR A 160 8.79 -31.07 -15.57
C THR A 160 9.81 -30.81 -14.47
N GLN A 161 9.65 -31.48 -13.33
CA GLN A 161 10.56 -31.28 -12.20
C GLN A 161 11.99 -31.77 -12.54
N GLU A 162 12.12 -32.85 -13.30
CA GLU A 162 13.41 -33.39 -13.74
C GLU A 162 14.12 -32.42 -14.70
N GLU A 163 13.37 -31.86 -15.66
CA GLU A 163 13.87 -30.83 -16.58
C GLU A 163 14.34 -29.60 -15.81
N ARG A 164 13.55 -29.14 -14.83
CA ARG A 164 13.89 -27.99 -13.98
C ARG A 164 15.18 -28.22 -13.21
N GLU A 165 15.38 -29.40 -12.62
CA GLU A 165 16.60 -29.74 -11.91
C GLU A 165 17.82 -29.86 -12.83
N CYS A 166 17.63 -30.42 -14.02
CA CYS A 166 18.68 -30.50 -15.04
C CYS A 166 19.13 -29.09 -15.47
N PHE A 167 18.20 -28.23 -15.86
CA PHE A 167 18.50 -26.86 -16.28
C PHE A 167 19.09 -26.02 -15.15
N ARG A 168 18.66 -26.22 -13.90
CA ARG A 168 19.27 -25.59 -12.73
C ARG A 168 20.75 -25.98 -12.59
N LYS A 169 21.07 -27.28 -12.67
CA LYS A 169 22.47 -27.77 -12.59
C LYS A 169 23.33 -27.19 -13.72
N ILE A 170 22.79 -27.13 -14.94
CA ILE A 170 23.47 -26.53 -16.10
C ILE A 170 23.71 -25.03 -15.85
N GLY A 171 22.65 -24.28 -15.51
CA GLY A 171 22.71 -22.83 -15.31
C GLY A 171 23.67 -22.41 -14.21
N LEU A 172 23.77 -23.18 -13.12
CA LEU A 172 24.73 -22.92 -12.04
C LEU A 172 26.18 -23.11 -12.49
N LYS A 173 26.48 -24.17 -13.26
CA LYS A 173 27.83 -24.47 -13.78
C LYS A 173 28.29 -23.52 -14.89
N MET A 174 27.37 -22.82 -15.54
CA MET A 174 27.72 -21.90 -16.63
C MET A 174 28.60 -20.74 -16.17
N HIS A 175 29.69 -20.45 -16.88
CA HIS A 175 30.51 -19.26 -16.61
C HIS A 175 29.91 -17.98 -17.20
N SER A 176 29.19 -18.06 -18.31
CA SER A 176 28.54 -16.87 -18.92
C SER A 176 27.32 -16.47 -18.10
N SER A 177 27.28 -15.21 -17.67
CA SER A 177 26.13 -14.65 -16.98
C SER A 177 25.87 -13.21 -17.36
N LEU A 178 24.60 -12.83 -17.35
CA LEU A 178 24.17 -11.45 -17.51
C LEU A 178 24.01 -10.81 -16.12
N VAL A 179 24.66 -9.67 -15.88
CA VAL A 179 24.58 -8.99 -14.57
C VAL A 179 23.55 -7.87 -14.61
N LEU A 180 22.57 -7.93 -13.70
CA LEU A 180 21.59 -6.88 -13.48
C LEU A 180 22.18 -5.78 -12.58
N GLY A 181 22.36 -4.60 -13.17
CA GLY A 181 22.80 -3.41 -12.46
C GLY A 181 21.63 -2.60 -11.87
N ARG A 182 21.95 -1.35 -11.46
CA ARG A 182 20.99 -0.42 -10.85
C ARG A 182 19.72 -0.13 -11.67
N ARG A 183 19.80 -0.29 -12.99
CA ARG A 183 18.71 0.01 -13.94
C ARG A 183 17.62 -1.05 -13.92
N GLY A 184 17.88 -2.21 -13.32
CA GLY A 184 16.97 -3.35 -13.34
C GLY A 184 16.83 -3.93 -14.74
N VAL A 185 15.64 -4.45 -15.05
CA VAL A 185 15.30 -5.02 -16.35
C VAL A 185 14.84 -3.91 -17.28
N PHE A 186 15.49 -3.82 -18.45
CA PHE A 186 15.17 -2.88 -19.52
C PHE A 186 15.48 -3.55 -20.86
N ASP A 187 15.16 -2.88 -21.97
CA ASP A 187 15.29 -3.43 -23.33
C ASP A 187 16.59 -4.20 -23.60
N GLY A 188 17.75 -3.58 -23.34
CA GLY A 188 19.05 -4.22 -23.57
C GLY A 188 19.36 -5.44 -22.69
N VAL A 189 18.64 -5.63 -21.57
CA VAL A 189 18.76 -6.86 -20.76
C VAL A 189 18.08 -8.02 -21.48
N VAL A 190 16.87 -7.79 -22.02
CA VAL A 190 16.10 -8.81 -22.74
C VAL A 190 16.76 -9.13 -24.08
N GLU A 191 17.32 -8.13 -24.76
CA GLU A 191 18.18 -8.35 -25.92
C GLU A 191 19.39 -9.25 -25.57
N GLY A 192 20.03 -8.97 -24.43
CA GLY A 192 21.12 -9.77 -23.89
C GLY A 192 20.71 -11.23 -23.60
N LEU A 193 19.50 -11.46 -23.10
CA LEU A 193 18.95 -12.81 -22.92
C LEU A 193 18.82 -13.53 -24.27
N HIS A 194 18.19 -12.89 -25.25
CA HIS A 194 17.99 -13.47 -26.58
C HIS A 194 19.31 -13.70 -27.33
N GLN A 195 20.35 -12.91 -27.08
CA GLN A 195 21.69 -13.19 -27.59
C GLN A 195 22.30 -14.45 -26.97
N HIS A 196 22.15 -14.66 -25.66
CA HIS A 196 22.63 -15.90 -25.04
C HIS A 196 21.83 -17.12 -25.53
N TRP A 197 20.52 -16.97 -25.73
CA TRP A 197 19.66 -18.04 -26.24
C TRP A 197 19.93 -18.45 -27.70
N LYS A 198 20.72 -17.65 -28.43
CA LYS A 198 21.18 -18.00 -29.77
C LYS A 198 22.05 -19.25 -29.77
N HIS A 199 22.86 -19.43 -28.73
CA HIS A 199 23.87 -20.50 -28.66
C HIS A 199 23.68 -21.42 -27.44
N ARG A 200 22.70 -21.13 -26.59
CA ARG A 200 22.44 -21.85 -25.33
C ARG A 200 20.94 -21.94 -25.11
N GLU A 201 20.51 -22.93 -24.35
CA GLU A 201 19.08 -23.07 -24.02
C GLU A 201 18.72 -22.38 -22.69
N VAL A 202 19.71 -22.24 -21.82
CA VAL A 202 19.59 -21.68 -20.47
C VAL A 202 20.45 -20.43 -20.34
N VAL A 203 19.97 -19.45 -19.59
CA VAL A 203 20.70 -18.23 -19.25
C VAL A 203 20.74 -18.04 -17.74
N LYS A 204 21.93 -17.69 -17.24
CA LYS A 204 22.15 -17.26 -15.86
C LYS A 204 22.16 -15.74 -15.80
N VAL A 205 21.22 -15.17 -15.04
CA VAL A 205 21.15 -13.74 -14.75
C VAL A 205 21.52 -13.53 -13.29
N ILE A 206 22.49 -12.66 -13.00
CA ILE A 206 22.95 -12.38 -11.64
C ILE A 206 22.40 -11.03 -11.17
N THR A 207 21.76 -10.99 -10.01
CA THR A 207 21.26 -9.77 -9.36
C THR A 207 21.91 -9.55 -7.99
N MET A 208 22.25 -8.29 -7.70
CA MET A 208 22.78 -7.82 -6.41
C MET A 208 21.68 -7.36 -5.44
N GLN A 209 20.41 -7.54 -5.80
CA GLN A 209 19.30 -7.15 -4.94
C GLN A 209 19.36 -7.92 -3.62
N ARG A 210 19.04 -7.24 -2.51
CA ARG A 210 19.07 -7.82 -1.16
C ARG A 210 17.75 -8.44 -0.73
N ASN A 211 16.63 -7.93 -1.27
CA ASN A 211 15.30 -8.34 -0.87
C ASN A 211 14.78 -9.46 -1.78
N ILE A 212 14.43 -10.61 -1.18
CA ILE A 212 13.90 -11.79 -1.88
C ILE A 212 12.62 -11.44 -2.65
N ALA A 213 11.73 -10.63 -2.10
CA ALA A 213 10.51 -10.21 -2.80
C ALA A 213 10.82 -9.41 -4.08
N GLN A 214 11.85 -8.55 -4.05
CA GLN A 214 12.29 -7.81 -5.23
C GLN A 214 12.96 -8.73 -6.27
N ILE A 215 13.70 -9.74 -5.81
CA ILE A 215 14.31 -10.74 -6.69
C ILE A 215 13.23 -11.55 -7.38
N MET A 216 12.22 -12.03 -6.65
CA MET A 216 11.09 -12.78 -7.20
C MET A 216 10.28 -11.93 -8.19
N TYR A 217 10.02 -10.66 -7.84
CA TYR A 217 9.39 -9.73 -8.78
C TYR A 217 10.23 -9.58 -10.06
N THR A 218 11.54 -9.44 -9.93
CA THR A 218 12.47 -9.31 -11.07
C THR A 218 12.50 -10.60 -11.91
N ALA A 219 12.48 -11.77 -11.27
CA ALA A 219 12.46 -13.06 -11.94
C ALA A 219 11.16 -13.28 -12.73
N ASN A 220 10.01 -13.02 -12.11
CA ASN A 220 8.69 -13.06 -12.77
C ASN A 220 8.60 -12.04 -13.91
N PHE A 221 9.22 -10.87 -13.73
CA PHE A 221 9.25 -9.83 -14.75
C PHE A 221 10.12 -10.25 -15.95
N LEU A 222 11.28 -10.85 -15.71
CA LEU A 222 12.10 -11.41 -16.79
C LEU A 222 11.37 -12.52 -17.53
N GLU A 223 10.65 -13.38 -16.81
CA GLU A 223 9.82 -14.44 -17.40
C GLU A 223 8.77 -13.87 -18.36
N ALA A 224 7.98 -12.89 -17.91
CA ALA A 224 6.92 -12.26 -18.69
C ALA A 224 7.46 -11.55 -19.95
N GLU A 225 8.55 -10.81 -19.83
CA GLU A 225 9.07 -9.99 -20.94
C GLU A 225 9.91 -10.76 -21.93
N SER A 226 10.65 -11.77 -21.47
CA SER A 226 11.50 -12.57 -22.36
C SER A 226 10.75 -13.74 -23.02
N GLY A 227 9.57 -14.09 -22.50
CA GLY A 227 8.82 -15.29 -22.91
C GLY A 227 9.50 -16.61 -22.53
N GLY A 228 10.60 -16.55 -21.75
CA GLY A 228 11.26 -17.73 -21.22
C GLY A 228 10.55 -18.28 -19.98
N ALA A 229 10.87 -19.51 -19.60
CA ALA A 229 10.37 -20.15 -18.38
C ALA A 229 11.36 -19.95 -17.23
N LEU A 230 10.86 -19.49 -16.07
CA LEU A 230 11.66 -19.39 -14.86
C LEU A 230 11.99 -20.80 -14.33
N VAL A 231 13.28 -21.14 -14.26
CA VAL A 231 13.73 -22.46 -13.77
C VAL A 231 13.93 -22.43 -12.26
N SER A 232 14.76 -21.50 -11.78
CA SER A 232 15.12 -21.40 -10.36
C SER A 232 15.75 -20.05 -10.01
N VAL A 233 15.65 -19.69 -8.73
CA VAL A 233 16.33 -18.55 -8.13
C VAL A 233 17.22 -19.09 -7.01
N ASP A 234 18.53 -19.00 -7.19
CA ASP A 234 19.54 -19.56 -6.29
C ASP A 234 20.42 -18.47 -5.69
N LYS A 235 20.83 -18.65 -4.43
CA LYS A 235 21.75 -17.73 -3.74
C LYS A 235 23.20 -18.13 -4.02
N LEU A 236 24.01 -17.19 -4.49
CA LEU A 236 25.45 -17.33 -4.75
C LEU A 236 26.27 -16.42 -3.82
N LYS A 237 27.59 -16.62 -3.80
CA LYS A 237 28.53 -15.73 -3.07
C LYS A 237 28.47 -14.29 -3.59
N GLU A 238 28.32 -14.14 -4.90
CA GLU A 238 28.30 -12.85 -5.58
C GLU A 238 26.90 -12.22 -5.63
N GLY A 239 25.84 -12.86 -5.15
CA GLY A 239 24.48 -12.32 -5.23
C GLY A 239 23.42 -13.42 -5.38
N HIS A 240 22.43 -13.21 -6.24
CA HIS A 240 21.42 -14.22 -6.56
C HIS A 240 21.44 -14.51 -8.06
N ALA A 241 21.40 -15.79 -8.43
CA ALA A 241 21.28 -16.27 -9.80
C ALA A 241 19.83 -16.58 -10.11
N ILE A 242 19.28 -15.92 -11.12
CA ILE A 242 17.99 -16.21 -11.74
C ILE A 242 18.31 -17.02 -13.01
N ILE A 243 17.82 -18.25 -13.07
CA ILE A 243 18.05 -19.15 -14.20
C ILE A 243 16.77 -19.20 -15.03
N ILE A 244 16.90 -18.87 -16.31
CA ILE A 244 15.77 -18.78 -17.25
C ILE A 244 16.05 -19.68 -18.46
N TYR A 245 15.07 -20.50 -18.81
CA TYR A 245 15.08 -21.37 -19.98
C TYR A 245 14.28 -20.73 -21.11
N ARG A 246 14.73 -20.86 -22.36
CA ARG A 246 14.10 -20.18 -23.50
C ARG A 246 12.76 -20.77 -23.95
N GLY A 247 12.50 -22.06 -23.68
CA GLY A 247 11.38 -22.81 -24.26
C GLY A 247 11.81 -23.71 -25.43
N LYS A 248 11.13 -24.84 -25.62
CA LYS A 248 11.39 -25.78 -26.74
C LYS A 248 11.05 -25.13 -28.07
N ASN A 249 10.01 -24.30 -28.10
CA ASN A 249 9.52 -23.59 -29.28
C ASN A 249 10.10 -22.19 -29.48
N TYR A 250 11.22 -21.85 -28.85
CA TYR A 250 11.79 -20.51 -28.95
C TYR A 250 12.13 -20.14 -30.40
N ARG A 251 11.49 -19.06 -30.88
CA ARG A 251 11.86 -18.37 -32.11
C ARG A 251 12.35 -16.99 -31.75
N ARG A 252 13.50 -16.61 -32.31
CA ARG A 252 14.06 -15.28 -32.07
C ARG A 252 13.08 -14.22 -32.59
N PRO A 253 12.64 -13.26 -31.76
CA PRO A 253 11.82 -12.15 -32.22
C PRO A 253 12.54 -11.38 -33.32
N SER A 254 11.85 -11.07 -34.42
CA SER A 254 12.39 -10.29 -35.54
C SER A 254 12.59 -8.81 -35.18
N LYS A 255 11.76 -8.29 -34.26
CA LYS A 255 11.95 -7.01 -33.59
C LYS A 255 12.49 -7.30 -32.18
N LEU A 256 13.73 -6.90 -31.91
CA LEU A 256 14.36 -7.05 -30.60
C LEU A 256 13.85 -6.02 -29.57
N LEU A 257 13.24 -4.94 -30.05
CA LEU A 257 12.59 -3.93 -29.23
C LEU A 257 11.27 -4.49 -28.73
N ALA A 258 11.26 -4.91 -27.46
CA ALA A 258 10.00 -5.18 -26.78
C ALA A 258 9.26 -3.85 -26.65
N ALA A 259 8.09 -3.73 -27.29
CA ALA A 259 7.29 -2.50 -27.31
C ALA A 259 6.94 -1.99 -25.90
N ASN A 260 6.98 -2.88 -24.91
CA ASN A 260 6.56 -2.64 -23.54
C ASN A 260 7.71 -2.32 -22.58
N LEU A 261 8.98 -2.33 -23.01
CA LEU A 261 10.15 -2.13 -22.13
C LEU A 261 10.65 -0.67 -22.10
N LEU A 262 11.17 -0.27 -20.94
CA LEU A 262 11.87 1.00 -20.76
C LEU A 262 13.16 1.05 -21.58
N THR A 263 13.45 2.22 -22.16
CA THR A 263 14.75 2.48 -22.77
C THR A 263 15.85 2.56 -21.68
N LYS A 264 17.12 2.43 -22.09
CA LYS A 264 18.28 2.56 -21.18
C LYS A 264 18.28 3.87 -20.37
N ARG A 265 17.81 4.96 -20.98
CA ARG A 265 17.73 6.29 -20.34
C ARG A 265 16.59 6.34 -19.32
N GLU A 266 15.41 5.88 -19.68
CA GLU A 266 14.24 5.88 -18.81
C GLU A 266 14.41 4.92 -17.62
N ALA A 267 14.99 3.74 -17.85
CA ALA A 267 15.30 2.78 -16.78
C ALA A 267 16.29 3.37 -15.76
N LEU A 268 17.28 4.14 -16.22
CA LEU A 268 18.17 4.88 -15.32
C LEU A 268 17.42 5.98 -14.57
N HIS A 269 16.58 6.74 -15.26
CA HIS A 269 15.78 7.79 -14.65
C HIS A 269 14.85 7.24 -13.56
N ARG A 270 14.15 6.14 -13.85
CA ARG A 270 13.31 5.39 -12.90
C ARG A 270 14.11 4.95 -11.67
N SER A 271 15.30 4.37 -11.86
CA SER A 271 16.20 3.97 -10.76
C SER A 271 16.58 5.16 -9.87
N LEU A 272 16.92 6.31 -10.46
CA LEU A 272 17.24 7.54 -9.74
C LEU A 272 16.02 8.10 -8.98
N LEU A 273 14.83 8.05 -9.58
CA LEU A 273 13.58 8.46 -8.92
C LEU A 273 13.26 7.56 -7.73
N MET A 274 13.38 6.24 -7.86
CA MET A 274 13.18 5.30 -6.74
C MET A 274 14.15 5.59 -5.58
N GLN A 275 15.44 5.80 -5.90
CA GLN A 275 16.46 6.16 -4.91
C GLN A 275 16.10 7.49 -4.21
N ARG A 276 15.70 8.51 -4.99
CA ARG A 276 15.30 9.81 -4.47
C ARG A 276 14.08 9.70 -3.56
N ILE A 277 13.03 8.98 -3.96
CA ILE A 277 11.84 8.74 -3.14
C ILE A 277 12.24 8.06 -1.83
N GLY A 278 13.09 7.03 -1.88
CA GLY A 278 13.63 6.36 -0.71
C GLY A 278 14.32 7.32 0.25
N SER A 279 15.23 8.17 -0.25
CA SER A 279 15.92 9.17 0.58
C SER A 279 14.95 10.20 1.18
N LEU A 280 13.97 10.67 0.41
CA LEU A 280 12.99 11.66 0.88
C LEU A 280 12.09 11.06 1.95
N LYS A 281 11.66 9.80 1.79
CA LYS A 281 10.90 9.06 2.81
C LYS A 281 11.69 8.91 4.10
N PHE A 282 12.98 8.59 4.03
CA PHE A 282 13.85 8.54 5.21
C PHE A 282 13.92 9.89 5.94
N PHE A 283 14.12 10.99 5.22
CA PHE A 283 14.12 12.32 5.84
C PHE A 283 12.76 12.73 6.39
N ALA A 284 11.66 12.39 5.70
CA ALA A 284 10.32 12.64 6.19
C ALA A 284 10.06 11.88 7.50
N TYR A 285 10.45 10.61 7.57
CA TYR A 285 10.37 9.80 8.78
C TYR A 285 11.18 10.40 9.93
N LYS A 286 12.44 10.79 9.70
CA LYS A 286 13.27 11.45 10.72
C LYS A 286 12.61 12.73 11.25
N ARG A 287 11.98 13.52 10.37
CA ARG A 287 11.26 14.74 10.77
C ARG A 287 9.99 14.43 11.55
N GLN A 288 9.27 13.37 11.18
CA GLN A 288 8.11 12.92 11.91
C GLN A 288 8.47 12.49 13.35
N SER A 289 9.59 11.77 13.52
CA SER A 289 10.13 11.44 14.86
C SER A 289 10.41 12.69 15.69
N THR A 290 11.11 13.68 15.12
CA THR A 290 11.41 14.93 15.83
C THR A 290 10.14 15.72 16.20
N ILE A 291 9.10 15.67 15.35
CA ILE A 291 7.81 16.30 15.66
C ILE A 291 7.15 15.57 16.83
N SER A 292 7.14 14.23 16.83
CA SER A 292 6.61 13.44 17.95
C SER A 292 7.36 13.72 19.26
N GLU A 293 8.69 13.83 19.22
CA GLU A 293 9.51 14.20 20.38
C GLU A 293 9.15 15.60 20.93
N ILE A 294 8.99 16.60 20.06
CA ILE A 294 8.60 17.95 20.49
C ILE A 294 7.19 17.96 21.10
N ILE A 295 6.24 17.22 20.52
CA ILE A 295 4.88 17.09 21.06
C ILE A 295 4.90 16.46 22.46
N LEU A 296 5.74 15.44 22.68
CA LEU A 296 5.91 14.83 24.00
C LEU A 296 6.47 15.82 25.02
N ASN A 297 7.53 16.56 24.67
CA ASN A 297 8.12 17.57 25.54
C ASN A 297 7.11 18.67 25.90
N LEU A 298 6.30 19.12 24.92
CA LEU A 298 5.22 20.08 25.17
C LEU A 298 4.18 19.54 26.17
N ALA A 299 3.79 18.26 26.05
CA ALA A 299 2.87 17.62 26.98
C ALA A 299 3.45 17.44 28.39
N GLU A 300 4.74 17.15 28.51
CA GLU A 300 5.44 17.06 29.80
C GLU A 300 5.54 18.42 30.50
N LEU A 301 5.80 19.50 29.76
CA LEU A 301 5.78 20.86 30.28
C LEU A 301 4.39 21.26 30.77
N GLN A 302 3.33 20.90 30.04
CA GLN A 302 1.94 21.14 30.46
C GLN A 302 1.59 20.40 31.76
N LYS A 303 1.92 19.12 31.87
CA LYS A 303 1.72 18.34 33.11
C LYS A 303 2.49 18.91 34.30
N SER A 304 3.69 19.42 34.06
CA SER A 304 4.52 20.06 35.10
C SER A 304 3.91 21.37 35.58
N GLN A 305 3.27 22.15 34.69
CA GLN A 305 2.51 23.34 35.05
C GLN A 305 1.26 23.00 35.89
N GLU A 306 0.47 21.99 35.50
CA GLU A 306 -0.72 21.54 36.23
C GLU A 306 -0.38 21.04 37.65
N ASN A 307 0.68 20.25 37.79
CA ASN A 307 1.14 19.74 39.09
C ASN A 307 1.64 20.86 40.02
N ASN A 308 2.28 21.91 39.47
CA ASN A 308 2.72 23.06 40.26
C ASN A 308 1.54 23.93 40.71
N GLN A 309 0.51 24.10 39.87
CA GLN A 309 -0.71 24.83 40.25
C GLN A 309 -1.52 24.09 41.31
N GLY A 310 -1.62 22.75 41.24
CA GLY A 310 -2.28 21.93 42.26
C GLY A 310 -1.59 21.96 43.63
N ARG A 311 -0.26 22.07 43.69
CA ARG A 311 0.49 22.23 44.96
C ARG A 311 0.32 23.59 45.62
N LEU A 312 0.02 24.64 44.85
CA LEU A 312 -0.19 26.00 45.35
C LEU A 312 -1.61 26.21 45.93
N GLN A 313 -2.57 25.34 45.63
CA GLN A 313 -3.95 25.41 46.15
C GLN A 313 -4.19 24.62 47.46
N VAL A 314 -3.22 23.80 47.88
CA VAL A 314 -3.35 22.91 49.07
C VAL A 314 -2.58 23.47 50.30
N ARG A 315 -1.97 24.66 50.19
CA ARG A 315 -1.28 25.37 51.28
C ARG A 315 -2.04 26.61 51.70
#